data_AF-A0A357A8S0-F1
#
_entry.id   AF-A0A357A8S0-F1
#
_cell.length_a   1.000
_cell.length_b   1.000
_cell.length_c   1.000
_cell.angle_alpha   90.00
_cell.angle_beta   90.00
_cell.angle_gamma   90.00
#
_symmetry.space_group_name_H-M   'P 1'
#
loop_
_entity.id
_entity.type
_entity.pdbx_description
1 polymer ?
#
loop_
_entity_poly.entity_id
_entity_poly.type
_entity_poly.pdbx_seq_one_letter_code
_entity_poly.pdbx_strand_id
1 'polypeptide(L)' 'MSRKTCLTDCSQNYCPFVQDPKNPRRYVCLKCGLERSLDRRDRDYREDEGDRSSAAILALLSVIVLLILL' A
#
# COMPACT_ATOMS: atom_id res chain seq x y z
N MET A 1 16.04 -2.57 -2.90
CA MET A 1 14.69 -2.01 -3.07
C MET A 1 13.71 -2.89 -2.31
N SER A 2 12.95 -2.36 -1.35
CA SER A 2 12.01 -3.18 -0.57
C SER A 2 10.72 -3.42 -1.37
N ARG A 3 10.14 -4.62 -1.30
CA ARG A 3 8.90 -4.97 -2.02
C ARG A 3 7.75 -3.98 -1.75
N LYS A 4 7.70 -3.43 -0.53
CA LYS A 4 6.75 -2.41 -0.08
C LYS A 4 6.86 -1.10 -0.87
N THR A 5 8.06 -0.58 -1.09
CA THR A 5 8.24 0.68 -1.84
C THR A 5 7.86 0.51 -3.30
N CYS A 6 8.04 -0.69 -3.87
CA CYS A 6 7.63 -0.94 -5.24
C CYS A 6 6.10 -1.06 -5.39
N LEU A 7 5.39 -1.63 -4.42
CA LEU A 7 3.93 -1.65 -4.43
C LEU A 7 3.35 -0.22 -4.49
N THR A 8 3.89 0.69 -3.67
CA THR A 8 3.48 2.09 -3.65
C THR A 8 3.79 2.79 -4.98
N ASP A 9 5.02 2.66 -5.51
CA ASP A 9 5.41 3.24 -6.80
C ASP A 9 4.56 2.69 -7.97
N CYS A 10 4.31 1.38 -7.98
CA CYS A 10 3.55 0.72 -9.04
C CYS A 10 2.04 0.91 -8.93
N SER A 11 1.52 1.31 -7.77
CA SER A 11 0.12 1.72 -7.61
C SER A 11 -0.15 3.04 -8.32
N GLN A 12 0.83 3.94 -8.35
CA GLN A 12 0.71 5.26 -8.96
C GLN A 12 0.93 5.27 -10.49
N ASN A 13 0.82 4.12 -11.17
CA ASN A 13 1.08 3.96 -12.62
C ASN A 13 2.49 4.34 -13.12
N TYR A 14 3.45 4.60 -12.23
CA TYR A 14 4.83 4.93 -12.61
C TYR A 14 5.70 3.71 -12.92
N CYS A 15 5.14 2.49 -12.87
CA CYS A 15 5.91 1.28 -13.09
C CYS A 15 5.89 0.83 -14.56
N PRO A 16 7.09 0.63 -15.16
CA PRO A 16 7.20 0.06 -16.50
C PRO A 16 6.92 -1.45 -16.44
N PHE A 17 5.65 -1.81 -16.53
CA PHE A 17 5.22 -3.20 -16.64
C PHE A 17 5.41 -3.73 -18.06
N VAL A 18 5.96 -4.93 -18.17
CA VAL A 18 6.09 -5.66 -19.43
C VAL A 18 5.32 -6.96 -19.33
N GLN A 19 4.63 -7.30 -20.41
CA GLN A 19 3.89 -8.56 -20.52
C GLN A 19 4.85 -9.73 -20.76
N ASP A 20 4.64 -10.84 -20.06
CA ASP A 20 5.38 -12.08 -20.31
C ASP A 20 4.96 -12.67 -21.68
N PRO A 21 5.89 -12.83 -22.64
CA PRO A 21 5.57 -13.36 -23.96
C PRO A 21 5.07 -14.81 -23.94
N LYS A 22 5.37 -15.57 -22.88
CA LYS A 22 4.88 -16.94 -22.69
C LYS A 22 3.52 -16.98 -21.98
N ASN A 23 3.17 -15.92 -21.25
CA ASN A 23 1.92 -15.83 -20.53
C ASN A 23 1.34 -14.40 -20.59
N PRO A 24 0.43 -14.12 -21.54
CA PRO A 24 -0.11 -12.77 -21.73
C PRO A 24 -0.94 -12.26 -20.54
N ARG A 25 -1.26 -13.11 -19.55
CA ARG A 25 -1.96 -12.68 -18.33
C ARG A 25 -1.01 -12.20 -17.24
N ARG A 26 0.30 -12.36 -17.42
CA ARG A 26 1.32 -12.02 -16.44
C ARG A 26 2.09 -10.78 -16.89
N TYR A 27 2.11 -9.78 -16.03
CA TYR A 27 2.85 -8.54 -16.22
C TYR A 27 3.90 -8.40 -15.12
N VAL A 28 5.12 -8.02 -15.48
CA VAL A 28 6.23 -7.87 -14.53
C VAL A 28 6.77 -6.45 -14.61
N CYS A 29 6.89 -5.78 -13.48
CA CYS A 29 7.54 -4.48 -13.38
C CYS A 29 9.05 -4.63 -13.56
N LEU A 30 9.64 -3.96 -14.56
CA LEU A 30 11.09 -4.02 -14.81
C LEU A 30 11.93 -3.37 -13.70
N LYS A 31 11.35 -2.46 -12.92
CA LYS A 31 12.06 -1.74 -11.85
C LYS A 31 12.34 -2.62 -10.63
N CYS A 32 11.47 -3.59 -10.34
CA CYS A 32 11.52 -4.31 -9.06
C CYS A 32 11.04 -5.77 -9.11
N GLY A 33 10.63 -6.27 -10.28
CA GLY A 33 10.12 -7.63 -10.45
C GLY A 33 8.72 -7.87 -9.88
N LEU A 34 7.97 -6.83 -9.53
CA LEU A 34 6.60 -6.98 -9.05
C LEU A 34 5.71 -7.56 -10.16
N GLU A 35 5.08 -8.68 -9.87
CA GLU A 35 4.18 -9.36 -10.79
C GLU A 35 2.73 -8.91 -10.57
N ARG A 36 2.00 -8.67 -11.65
CA ARG A 36 0.56 -8.48 -11.66
C ARG A 36 -0.08 -9.48 -12.60
N SER A 37 -1.08 -10.21 -12.09
CA SER A 37 -1.93 -11.06 -12.89
C SER A 37 -3.18 -10.28 -13.30
N LEU A 38 -3.64 -10.46 -14.54
CA LEU A 38 -4.95 -9.97 -14.98
C LEU A 38 -6.12 -10.82 -14.47
N ASP A 39 -5.85 -11.92 -13.77
CA ASP A 39 -6.90 -12.74 -13.15
C ASP A 39 -7.60 -11.90 -12.08
N ARG A 40 -8.80 -11.41 -12.41
CA ARG A 40 -9.60 -10.41 -11.67
C ARG A 40 -10.12 -10.92 -10.32
N ARG A 41 -9.26 -11.43 -9.44
CA ARG A 41 -9.60 -11.75 -8.05
C ARG A 41 -8.70 -11.14 -7.00
N ASP A 42 -7.71 -10.33 -7.37
CA ASP A 42 -7.00 -9.54 -6.37
C ASP A 42 -7.75 -8.22 -6.13
N ARG A 43 -8.78 -8.32 -5.30
CA ARG A 43 -9.16 -7.22 -4.41
C ARG A 43 -7.98 -7.00 -3.46
N ASP A 44 -6.93 -6.36 -3.94
CA ASP A 44 -5.93 -5.73 -3.07
C ASP A 44 -6.54 -4.42 -2.56
N TYR A 45 -7.60 -4.53 -1.75
CA TYR A 45 -7.85 -3.54 -0.72
C TYR A 45 -6.84 -3.85 0.37
N ARG A 46 -5.56 -3.52 0.09
CA ARG A 46 -4.60 -3.32 1.16
C ARG A 46 -5.00 -1.98 1.77
N GLU A 47 -5.85 -2.05 2.78
CA GLU A 47 -5.87 -1.02 3.81
C GLU A 47 -4.44 -0.96 4.33
N ASP A 48 -3.66 -0.01 3.83
CA ASP A 48 -2.43 0.43 4.47
C ASP A 48 -2.89 1.08 5.78
N GLU A 49 -3.13 0.23 6.77
CA GLU A 49 -3.44 0.61 8.14
C GLU A 49 -2.24 1.42 8.64
N GLY A 50 -2.47 2.72 8.81
CA GLY A 50 -1.48 3.69 9.24
C GLY A 50 -1.00 3.41 10.65
N ASP A 51 0.04 2.59 10.78
CA ASP A 51 0.66 2.19 12.05
C ASP A 51 1.53 3.29 12.69
N ARG A 52 1.12 4.57 12.61
CA ARG A 52 1.86 5.67 13.26
C ARG A 52 1.05 6.87 13.75
N SER A 53 -0.27 6.77 13.84
CA SER A 53 -1.10 7.90 14.34
C SER A 53 -1.99 7.57 15.54
N SER A 54 -2.03 6.33 16.03
CA SER A 54 -2.97 5.96 17.11
C SER A 54 -2.56 6.52 18.48
N ALA A 55 -1.29 6.43 18.87
CA ALA A 55 -0.85 6.85 20.20
C ALA A 55 -0.95 8.38 20.43
N ALA A 56 -0.65 9.18 19.41
CA ALA A 56 -0.72 10.64 19.51
C ALA A 56 -2.16 11.14 19.59
N ILE A 57 -3.06 10.56 18.79
CA ILE A 57 -4.50 10.92 18.81
C ILE A 57 -5.12 10.52 20.16
N LEU A 58 -4.83 9.31 20.66
CA LEU A 58 -5.31 8.85 21.97
C LEU A 58 -4.79 9.72 23.13
N ALA A 59 -3.53 10.15 23.07
CA ALA A 59 -2.95 11.06 24.07
C ALA A 59 -3.58 12.45 24.03
N LEU A 60 -3.88 12.99 22.85
CA LEU A 60 -4.56 14.28 22.72
C LEU A 60 -6.00 14.21 23.25
N LEU A 61 -6.74 13.16 22.90
CA LEU A 61 -8.11 12.97 23.36
C LEU A 61 -8.18 12.82 24.88
N SER A 62 -7.24 12.11 25.51
CA SER A 62 -7.21 11.96 26.98
C SER A 62 -6.94 13.28 27.70
N VAL A 63 -6.05 14.12 27.18
CA VAL A 63 -5.78 15.46 27.73
C VAL A 63 -7.00 16.36 27.62
N ILE A 64 -7.70 16.35 26.48
CA ILE A 64 -8.92 17.15 26.28
C ILE A 64 -10.01 16.75 27.28
N VAL A 65 -10.22 15.46 27.49
CA VAL A 65 -11.22 14.97 28.46
C VAL A 65 -10.89 15.43 29.87
N LEU A 66 -9.62 15.39 30.28
CA LEU A 66 -9.17 15.87 31.58
C LEU A 66 -9.43 17.37 31.77
N LEU A 67 -9.22 18.19 30.74
CA LEU A 67 -9.46 19.64 30.79
C LEU A 67 -10.95 20.00 30.86
N ILE A 68 -11.84 19.16 30.32
CA ILE A 68 -13.29 19.38 30.40
C ILE A 68 -13.84 18.96 31.77
N LEU A 69 -13.18 18.01 32.44
CA LEU A 69 -13.58 17.49 33.75
C LEU A 69 -12.97 18.26 34.94
N LEU A 70 -12.03 19.17 34.68
CA LEU A 70 -11.44 20.11 35.64
C LEU A 70 -12.20 21.44 35.63
#